data_AF-X1LFP3-F1
#
_entry.id   AF-X1LFP3-F1
#
_cell.length_a   1.000
_cell.length_b   1.000
_cell.length_c   1.000
_cell.angle_alpha   90.00
_cell.angle_beta   90.00
_cell.angle_gamma   90.00
#
_symmetry.space_group_name_H-M   'P 1'
#
loop_
_entity.id
_entity.type
_entity.pdbx_description
1 polymer ?
#
loop_
_entity_poly.entity_id
_entity_poly.type
_entity_poly.pdbx_seq_one_letter_code
_entity_poly.pdbx_strand_id
1 'polypeptide(L)'
;LGKALRIAKRKLRPEDKGEIPKKIIKEVRALKTLGEKVRKLREDGRKWSLEKLEKESGVNKKQIWRIENDKLKTQPKETTIEKLAEGLGVEKNLLYTQAMKRDMKRRIKRETGEIPPKVMQEVMNLPTLAKRVRKLRNYRGLSLVNLAQKSGVSRDQIYNIEHDKVKWKTKDETITKLAKGLSVEKKVLEIKYVRKIPASVIKEVMELPTLGKRIRKIREYRKWSLEDLAKRAHISDKHINRIENNRLKRKPLSETIENLALGLGVGKRVLTYQNLKNIPPKILDKIMARKKLGNRIRGFREYFKLHESELGKKVKLSGAMISKIELEGRKNPDFVQIAKIANVFGVDVLRLLLGKEAEDYKTQYDRIIKMITILLDGTRQPLSTKQIWSILKRYVEGVTIGKEDVESIIYVNQYLFNHRKLKIYKKIKTMQDDLKEAEKHLILAGGYYRKHLYIWAEYEYKRAAYFAGKESKYLRNGGLEILEKAKKGIEKCDKAITESVRRAAFFDRDKMEITLLNLL
;
A
#
# COMPACT_ATOMS: atom_id res chain seq x y z
N LEU A 1 -22.39 -11.59 57.17
CA LEU A 1 -22.89 -10.77 58.32
C LEU A 1 -22.89 -9.26 58.08
N GLY A 2 -21.77 -8.58 57.81
CA GLY A 2 -21.74 -7.09 57.74
C GLY A 2 -22.65 -6.43 56.70
N LYS A 3 -22.97 -7.11 55.58
CA LYS A 3 -23.96 -6.65 54.59
C LYS A 3 -25.40 -6.83 55.10
N ALA A 4 -25.68 -7.94 55.78
CA ALA A 4 -26.97 -8.22 56.41
C ALA A 4 -27.24 -7.27 57.60
N LEU A 5 -26.21 -6.93 58.39
CA LEU A 5 -26.28 -5.94 59.46
C LEU A 5 -26.51 -4.51 58.95
N ARG A 6 -25.96 -4.15 57.78
CA ARG A 6 -26.26 -2.88 57.10
C ARG A 6 -27.69 -2.82 56.58
N ILE A 7 -28.22 -3.93 56.04
CA ILE A 7 -29.61 -4.04 55.59
C ILE A 7 -30.57 -4.01 56.80
N ALA A 8 -30.23 -4.70 57.90
CA ALA A 8 -31.01 -4.70 59.14
C ALA A 8 -31.00 -3.33 59.83
N LYS A 9 -29.87 -2.63 59.89
CA LYS A 9 -29.80 -1.23 60.39
C LYS A 9 -30.56 -0.24 59.50
N ARG A 10 -30.66 -0.48 58.19
CA ARG A 10 -31.50 0.32 57.29
C ARG A 10 -33.00 0.08 57.46
N LYS A 11 -33.37 -1.08 58.01
CA LYS A 11 -34.76 -1.44 58.33
C LYS A 11 -35.15 -1.12 59.79
N LEU A 12 -34.25 -0.53 60.59
CA LEU A 12 -34.62 0.07 61.87
C LEU A 12 -35.71 1.13 61.62
N ARG A 13 -36.72 1.11 62.48
CA ARG A 13 -38.12 1.39 62.17
C ARG A 13 -38.34 2.80 61.59
N PRO A 14 -39.18 2.96 60.54
CA PRO A 14 -39.62 4.27 60.06
C PRO A 14 -40.21 5.18 61.15
N GLU A 15 -40.71 4.56 62.22
CA GLU A 15 -41.41 5.16 63.35
C GLU A 15 -40.58 6.18 64.14
N ASP A 16 -39.25 6.02 64.20
CA ASP A 16 -38.37 6.95 64.95
C ASP A 16 -37.98 8.21 64.18
N LYS A 17 -38.30 8.29 62.88
CA LYS A 17 -37.91 9.47 62.09
C LYS A 17 -38.84 10.67 62.36
N GLY A 18 -39.99 10.45 63.00
CA GLY A 18 -41.10 11.40 63.11
C GLY A 18 -41.79 11.60 61.76
N GLU A 19 -43.10 11.82 61.71
CA GLU A 19 -43.73 12.16 60.42
C GLU A 19 -43.41 13.60 60.03
N ILE A 20 -43.06 13.84 58.77
CA ILE A 20 -42.92 15.21 58.27
C ILE A 20 -44.31 15.85 58.29
N PRO A 21 -44.49 17.03 58.93
CA PRO A 21 -45.78 17.70 58.99
C PRO A 21 -46.43 17.85 57.61
N LYS A 22 -47.72 17.49 57.49
CA LYS A 22 -48.48 17.55 56.21
C LYS A 22 -48.44 18.95 55.56
N LYS A 23 -48.39 20.01 56.38
CA LYS A 23 -48.23 21.40 55.92
C LYS A 23 -46.94 21.58 55.08
N ILE A 24 -45.82 21.04 55.56
CA ILE A 24 -44.53 21.12 54.87
C ILE A 24 -44.58 20.32 53.56
N ILE A 25 -45.20 19.15 53.56
CA ILE A 25 -45.38 18.36 52.32
C ILE A 25 -46.16 19.15 51.26
N LYS A 26 -47.20 19.90 51.67
CA LYS A 26 -47.97 20.77 50.77
C LYS A 26 -47.10 21.91 50.20
N GLU A 27 -46.31 22.57 51.05
CA GLU A 27 -45.38 23.63 50.63
C GLU A 27 -44.32 23.09 49.66
N VAL A 28 -43.75 21.92 49.95
CA VAL A 28 -42.74 21.25 49.10
C VAL A 28 -43.29 20.91 47.71
N ARG A 29 -44.58 20.58 47.58
CA ARG A 29 -45.21 20.32 46.28
C ARG A 29 -45.26 21.58 45.39
N ALA A 30 -45.32 22.77 45.99
CA ALA A 30 -45.36 24.04 45.28
C ALA A 30 -43.99 24.54 44.79
N LEU A 31 -42.89 24.03 45.38
CA LEU A 31 -41.52 24.43 45.02
C LEU A 31 -41.13 23.98 43.61
N LYS A 32 -40.35 24.82 42.92
CA LYS A 32 -40.01 24.64 41.51
C LYS A 32 -38.78 23.76 41.32
N THR A 33 -37.75 23.96 42.14
CA THR A 33 -36.46 23.28 41.97
C THR A 33 -36.34 22.05 42.87
N LEU A 34 -35.45 21.14 42.50
CA LEU A 34 -35.13 19.98 43.34
C LEU A 34 -34.39 20.44 44.61
N GLY A 35 -33.53 21.46 44.50
CA GLY A 35 -32.76 21.99 45.61
C GLY A 35 -33.64 22.55 46.73
N GLU A 36 -34.60 23.40 46.37
CA GLU A 36 -35.58 23.98 47.30
C GLU A 36 -36.35 22.89 48.05
N LYS A 37 -36.80 21.85 47.33
CA LYS A 37 -37.54 20.73 47.91
C LYS A 37 -36.73 19.95 48.93
N VAL A 38 -35.49 19.60 48.58
CA VAL A 38 -34.59 18.85 49.47
C VAL A 38 -34.25 19.67 50.71
N ARG A 39 -33.90 20.96 50.53
CA ARG A 39 -33.59 21.87 51.65
C ARG A 39 -34.77 22.00 52.61
N LYS A 40 -35.96 22.29 52.09
CA LYS A 40 -37.18 22.48 52.91
C LYS A 40 -37.56 21.22 53.68
N LEU A 41 -37.48 20.04 53.05
CA LEU A 41 -37.73 18.78 53.76
C LEU A 41 -36.67 18.50 54.85
N ARG A 42 -35.42 18.86 54.60
CA ARG A 42 -34.31 18.67 55.55
C ARG A 42 -34.42 19.64 56.74
N GLU A 43 -34.51 20.94 56.48
CA GLU A 43 -34.48 22.00 57.50
C GLU A 43 -35.82 22.10 58.23
N ASP A 44 -36.90 22.33 57.50
CA ASP A 44 -38.21 22.56 58.12
C ASP A 44 -38.87 21.23 58.53
N GLY A 45 -38.76 20.22 57.66
CA GLY A 45 -39.46 18.94 57.83
C GLY A 45 -38.84 18.04 58.89
N ARG A 46 -37.51 17.93 58.88
CA ARG A 46 -36.76 17.00 59.74
C ARG A 46 -35.87 17.70 60.76
N LYS A 47 -35.60 19.01 60.61
CA LYS A 47 -34.62 19.76 61.41
C LYS A 47 -33.24 19.10 61.41
N TRP A 48 -32.83 18.58 60.26
CA TRP A 48 -31.56 17.88 60.10
C TRP A 48 -30.46 18.79 59.56
N SER A 49 -29.22 18.53 60.02
CA SER A 49 -28.03 19.06 59.38
C SER A 49 -27.70 18.33 58.07
N LEU A 50 -26.80 18.89 57.26
CA LEU A 50 -26.34 18.24 56.02
C LEU A 50 -25.61 16.92 56.30
N GLU A 51 -24.84 16.83 57.38
CA GLU A 51 -24.13 15.62 57.82
C GLU A 51 -25.11 14.52 58.18
N LYS A 52 -26.21 14.88 58.88
CA LYS A 52 -27.24 13.92 59.23
C LYS A 52 -27.92 13.37 57.97
N LEU A 53 -28.26 14.23 57.02
CA LEU A 53 -28.83 13.76 55.74
C LEU A 53 -27.82 12.93 54.92
N GLU A 54 -26.54 13.27 54.92
CA GLU A 54 -25.50 12.43 54.30
C GLU A 54 -25.47 11.03 54.90
N LYS A 55 -25.51 10.92 56.23
CA LYS A 55 -25.51 9.65 56.94
C LYS A 55 -26.75 8.80 56.62
N GLU A 56 -27.93 9.42 56.56
CA GLU A 56 -29.20 8.74 56.31
C GLU A 56 -29.39 8.35 54.83
N SER A 57 -29.04 9.24 53.89
CA SER A 57 -29.21 9.00 52.45
C SER A 57 -28.04 8.26 51.81
N GLY A 58 -26.84 8.33 52.39
CA GLY A 58 -25.60 7.88 51.76
C GLY A 58 -25.21 8.70 50.52
N VAL A 59 -25.70 9.95 50.41
CA VAL A 59 -25.30 10.91 49.39
C VAL A 59 -24.32 11.89 50.01
N ASN A 60 -23.20 12.14 49.33
CA ASN A 60 -22.13 12.98 49.87
C ASN A 60 -22.62 14.40 50.23
N LYS A 61 -22.23 14.92 51.40
CA LYS A 61 -22.64 16.25 51.89
C LYS A 61 -22.42 17.37 50.87
N LYS A 62 -21.26 17.39 50.19
CA LYS A 62 -20.95 18.40 49.16
C LYS A 62 -21.89 18.31 47.96
N GLN A 63 -22.32 17.10 47.61
CA GLN A 63 -23.31 16.89 46.55
C GLN A 63 -24.70 17.33 47.00
N ILE A 64 -25.12 17.03 48.24
CA ILE A 64 -26.38 17.52 48.82
C ILE A 64 -26.41 19.05 48.79
N TRP A 65 -25.36 19.71 49.30
CA TRP A 65 -25.25 21.17 49.29
C TRP A 65 -25.34 21.74 47.87
N ARG A 66 -24.69 21.12 46.88
CA ARG A 66 -24.79 21.55 45.47
C ARG A 66 -26.19 21.37 44.89
N ILE A 67 -26.92 20.32 45.29
CA ILE A 67 -28.32 20.11 44.90
C ILE A 67 -29.18 21.22 45.50
N GLU A 68 -29.07 21.45 46.82
CA GLU A 68 -29.87 22.44 47.54
C GLU A 68 -29.67 23.88 47.06
N ASN A 69 -28.47 24.20 46.56
CA ASN A 69 -28.13 25.52 46.03
C ASN A 69 -28.22 25.61 44.50
N ASP A 70 -28.79 24.60 43.83
CA ASP A 70 -28.91 24.52 42.36
C ASP A 70 -27.57 24.77 41.63
N LYS A 71 -26.43 24.39 42.25
CA LYS A 71 -25.06 24.56 41.71
C LYS A 71 -24.60 23.37 40.86
N LEU A 72 -25.46 22.40 40.59
CA LEU A 72 -25.10 21.28 39.72
C LEU A 72 -25.23 21.66 38.24
N LYS A 73 -24.17 21.40 37.46
CA LYS A 73 -24.19 21.59 35.99
C LYS A 73 -25.18 20.67 35.27
N THR A 74 -25.52 19.53 35.88
CA THR A 74 -26.40 18.50 35.30
C THR A 74 -27.39 18.01 36.35
N GLN A 75 -28.59 17.62 35.95
CA GLN A 75 -29.58 17.06 36.87
C GLN A 75 -29.03 15.82 37.61
N PRO A 76 -29.36 15.64 38.90
CA PRO A 76 -28.98 14.44 39.64
C PRO A 76 -29.51 13.16 38.98
N LYS A 77 -28.72 12.08 39.10
CA LYS A 77 -29.17 10.76 38.67
C LYS A 77 -30.36 10.32 39.51
N GLU A 78 -31.26 9.54 38.92
CA GLU A 78 -32.45 8.98 39.58
C GLU A 78 -32.11 8.23 40.87
N THR A 79 -31.02 7.46 40.87
CA THR A 79 -30.52 6.76 42.07
C THR A 79 -30.10 7.70 43.20
N THR A 80 -29.67 8.92 42.89
CA THR A 80 -29.36 9.93 43.92
C THR A 80 -30.65 10.46 44.52
N ILE A 81 -31.68 10.68 43.72
CA ILE A 81 -32.99 11.16 44.18
C ILE A 81 -33.70 10.10 45.02
N GLU A 82 -33.60 8.83 44.63
CA GLU A 82 -34.06 7.69 45.43
C GLU A 82 -33.40 7.66 46.80
N LYS A 83 -32.08 7.76 46.86
CA LYS A 83 -31.33 7.80 48.13
C LYS A 83 -31.72 8.99 49.00
N LEU A 84 -31.91 10.17 48.42
CA LEU A 84 -32.36 11.35 49.15
C LEU A 84 -33.78 11.18 49.67
N ALA A 85 -34.69 10.63 48.87
CA ALA A 85 -36.07 10.36 49.25
C ALA A 85 -36.14 9.32 50.39
N GLU A 86 -35.40 8.21 50.26
CA GLU A 86 -35.26 7.17 51.29
C GLU A 86 -34.66 7.75 52.58
N GLY A 87 -33.59 8.55 52.47
CA GLY A 87 -32.96 9.21 53.61
C GLY A 87 -33.91 10.15 54.34
N LEU A 88 -34.64 10.99 53.60
CA LEU A 88 -35.64 11.93 54.12
C LEU A 88 -36.95 11.24 54.56
N GLY A 89 -37.13 9.95 54.28
CA GLY A 89 -38.37 9.22 54.55
C GLY A 89 -39.58 9.80 53.83
N VAL A 90 -39.44 10.15 52.56
CA VAL A 90 -40.52 10.64 51.70
C VAL A 90 -40.61 9.85 50.41
N GLU A 91 -41.77 9.90 49.75
CA GLU A 91 -41.88 9.36 48.40
C GLU A 91 -40.99 10.12 47.42
N LYS A 92 -40.25 9.38 46.60
CA LYS A 92 -39.42 9.89 45.49
C LYS A 92 -40.16 10.87 44.57
N ASN A 93 -41.45 10.63 44.31
CA ASN A 93 -42.28 11.48 43.45
C ASN A 93 -42.46 12.91 43.99
N LEU A 94 -42.29 13.11 45.29
CA LEU A 94 -42.35 14.42 45.92
C LEU A 94 -41.17 15.30 45.49
N LEU A 95 -39.98 14.71 45.37
CA LEU A 95 -38.74 15.39 44.98
C LEU A 95 -38.69 15.73 43.49
N TYR A 96 -39.46 15.04 42.64
CA TYR A 96 -39.45 15.32 41.21
C TYR A 96 -40.04 16.69 40.85
N THR A 97 -39.28 17.46 40.08
CA THR A 97 -39.74 18.71 39.47
C THR A 97 -40.64 18.41 38.26
N GLN A 98 -41.41 19.40 37.81
CA GLN A 98 -42.30 19.22 36.66
C GLN A 98 -41.52 18.87 35.37
N ALA A 99 -40.32 19.44 35.21
CA ALA A 99 -39.41 19.11 34.12
C ALA A 99 -38.98 17.64 34.19
N MET A 100 -38.62 17.13 35.38
CA MET A 100 -38.24 15.73 35.58
C MET A 100 -39.41 14.77 35.34
N LYS A 101 -40.63 15.12 35.80
CA LYS A 101 -41.84 14.34 35.52
C LYS A 101 -42.13 14.26 34.02
N ARG A 102 -41.96 15.36 33.27
CA ARG A 102 -42.09 15.37 31.80
C ARG A 102 -41.03 14.50 31.12
N ASP A 103 -39.77 14.58 31.55
CA ASP A 103 -38.70 13.74 31.01
C ASP A 103 -38.94 12.26 31.32
N MET A 104 -39.35 11.94 32.55
CA MET A 104 -39.71 10.58 32.96
C MET A 104 -40.89 10.04 32.14
N LYS A 105 -41.95 10.82 31.93
CA LYS A 105 -43.06 10.43 31.03
C LYS A 105 -42.57 10.19 29.60
N ARG A 106 -41.65 11.01 29.08
CA ARG A 106 -41.05 10.81 27.75
C ARG A 106 -40.19 9.54 27.70
N ARG A 107 -39.43 9.24 28.75
CA ARG A 107 -38.64 8.00 28.85
C ARG A 107 -39.53 6.78 28.93
N ILE A 108 -40.54 6.78 29.79
CA ILE A 108 -41.53 5.71 29.88
C ILE A 108 -42.18 5.50 28.51
N LYS A 109 -42.66 6.57 27.85
CA LYS A 109 -43.24 6.48 26.50
C LYS A 109 -42.26 5.91 25.48
N ARG A 110 -40.97 6.21 25.57
CA ARG A 110 -39.94 5.61 24.69
C ARG A 110 -39.65 4.15 25.04
N GLU A 111 -39.68 3.79 26.31
CA GLU A 111 -39.40 2.44 26.76
C GLU A 111 -40.56 1.47 26.48
N THR A 112 -41.80 1.89 26.73
CA THR A 112 -42.99 1.03 26.64
C THR A 112 -43.83 1.27 25.39
N GLY A 113 -43.76 2.47 24.80
CA GLY A 113 -44.55 2.82 23.63
C GLY A 113 -44.07 2.15 22.35
N GLU A 114 -44.93 2.13 21.34
CA GLU A 114 -44.55 1.71 20.01
C GLU A 114 -43.49 2.64 19.40
N ILE A 115 -42.57 2.09 18.62
CA ILE A 115 -41.57 2.87 17.91
C ILE A 115 -42.28 3.57 16.74
N PRO A 116 -42.21 4.91 16.62
CA PRO A 116 -42.83 5.64 15.54
C PRO A 116 -42.39 5.09 14.17
N PRO A 117 -43.30 5.00 13.19
CA PRO A 117 -43.01 4.46 11.85
C PRO A 117 -41.79 5.11 11.19
N LYS A 118 -41.61 6.43 11.37
CA LYS A 118 -40.44 7.17 10.87
C LYS A 118 -39.12 6.62 11.42
N VAL A 119 -39.05 6.34 12.72
CA VAL A 119 -37.83 5.80 13.35
C VAL A 119 -37.61 4.36 12.90
N MET A 120 -38.68 3.58 12.76
CA MET A 120 -38.59 2.21 12.23
C MET A 120 -38.02 2.20 10.81
N GLN A 121 -38.48 3.11 9.94
CA GLN A 121 -37.94 3.26 8.59
C GLN A 121 -36.46 3.65 8.59
N GLU A 122 -36.06 4.61 9.44
CA GLU A 122 -34.65 4.97 9.61
C GLU A 122 -33.80 3.76 10.01
N VAL A 123 -34.27 2.94 10.96
CA VAL A 123 -33.59 1.72 11.41
C VAL A 123 -33.47 0.71 10.27
N MET A 124 -34.54 0.47 9.52
CA MET A 124 -34.53 -0.48 8.40
C MET A 124 -33.58 -0.05 7.26
N ASN A 125 -33.35 1.25 7.10
CA ASN A 125 -32.40 1.79 6.12
C ASN A 125 -30.93 1.69 6.56
N LEU A 126 -30.65 1.32 7.82
CA LEU A 126 -29.28 1.16 8.31
C LEU A 126 -28.66 -0.14 7.79
N PRO A 127 -27.40 -0.09 7.30
CA PRO A 127 -26.78 -1.20 6.58
C PRO A 127 -26.26 -2.32 7.47
N THR A 128 -25.97 -2.05 8.75
CA THR A 128 -25.33 -3.01 9.67
C THR A 128 -26.14 -3.21 10.95
N LEU A 129 -25.99 -4.41 11.54
CA LEU A 129 -26.74 -4.81 12.73
C LEU A 129 -26.35 -3.88 13.88
N ALA A 130 -25.06 -3.56 13.96
CA ALA A 130 -24.48 -2.59 14.86
C ALA A 130 -25.25 -1.26 14.89
N LYS A 131 -25.44 -0.66 13.70
CA LYS A 131 -26.13 0.63 13.56
C LYS A 131 -27.61 0.51 13.97
N ARG A 132 -28.29 -0.58 13.58
CA ARG A 132 -29.69 -0.83 13.95
C ARG A 132 -29.88 -0.95 15.46
N VAL A 133 -29.10 -1.81 16.10
CA VAL A 133 -29.14 -2.04 17.55
C VAL A 133 -28.83 -0.74 18.29
N ARG A 134 -27.79 -0.01 17.90
CA ARG A 134 -27.42 1.26 18.54
C ARG A 134 -28.52 2.32 18.40
N LYS A 135 -29.10 2.48 17.22
CA LYS A 135 -30.17 3.47 16.96
C LYS A 135 -31.42 3.15 17.80
N LEU A 136 -31.84 1.88 17.81
CA LEU A 136 -32.98 1.42 18.61
C LEU A 136 -32.71 1.58 20.11
N ARG A 137 -31.52 1.17 20.58
CA ARG A 137 -31.12 1.30 22.00
C ARG A 137 -31.17 2.77 22.45
N ASN A 138 -30.59 3.67 21.66
CA ASN A 138 -30.58 5.11 21.97
C ASN A 138 -31.99 5.70 21.91
N TYR A 139 -32.82 5.30 20.95
CA TYR A 139 -34.22 5.74 20.87
C TYR A 139 -35.01 5.32 22.11
N ARG A 140 -34.82 4.08 22.57
CA ARG A 140 -35.40 3.54 23.81
C ARG A 140 -34.77 4.13 25.09
N GLY A 141 -33.73 4.96 24.98
CA GLY A 141 -33.03 5.53 26.14
C GLY A 141 -32.28 4.49 26.98
N LEU A 142 -31.99 3.32 26.44
CA LEU A 142 -31.37 2.22 27.17
C LEU A 142 -29.85 2.39 27.24
N SER A 143 -29.29 2.20 28.42
CA SER A 143 -27.84 1.98 28.57
C SER A 143 -27.45 0.60 28.04
N LEU A 144 -26.16 0.36 27.78
CA LEU A 144 -25.68 -0.99 27.42
C LEU A 144 -25.98 -2.02 28.53
N VAL A 145 -25.93 -1.59 29.79
CA VAL A 145 -26.22 -2.45 30.96
C VAL A 145 -27.73 -2.78 31.00
N ASN A 146 -28.59 -1.79 30.79
CA ASN A 146 -30.04 -2.00 30.81
C ASN A 146 -30.48 -2.88 29.64
N LEU A 147 -29.89 -2.68 28.45
CA LEU A 147 -30.17 -3.56 27.31
C LEU A 147 -29.65 -4.98 27.58
N ALA A 148 -28.48 -5.13 28.20
CA ALA A 148 -27.95 -6.44 28.58
C ALA A 148 -28.91 -7.19 29.50
N GLN A 149 -29.40 -6.52 30.54
CA GLN A 149 -30.36 -7.08 31.48
C GLN A 149 -31.70 -7.42 30.80
N LYS A 150 -32.24 -6.55 29.93
CA LYS A 150 -33.52 -6.78 29.24
C LYS A 150 -33.43 -7.88 28.17
N SER A 151 -32.30 -8.00 27.48
CA SER A 151 -32.11 -8.98 26.39
C SER A 151 -31.57 -10.32 26.88
N GLY A 152 -30.89 -10.36 28.03
CA GLY A 152 -30.11 -11.53 28.46
C GLY A 152 -28.81 -11.74 27.67
N VAL A 153 -28.34 -10.72 26.94
CA VAL A 153 -27.06 -10.71 26.22
C VAL A 153 -26.02 -9.96 27.05
N SER A 154 -24.78 -10.43 27.12
CA SER A 154 -23.76 -9.76 27.92
C SER A 154 -23.51 -8.33 27.41
N ARG A 155 -23.22 -7.40 28.34
CA ARG A 155 -22.90 -6.01 28.02
C ARG A 155 -21.78 -5.92 26.96
N ASP A 156 -20.73 -6.72 27.10
CA ASP A 156 -19.58 -6.69 26.20
C ASP A 156 -19.91 -7.24 24.82
N GLN A 157 -20.77 -8.25 24.74
CA GLN A 157 -21.26 -8.76 23.46
C GLN A 157 -22.10 -7.69 22.74
N ILE A 158 -22.98 -6.97 23.44
CA ILE A 158 -23.71 -5.83 22.88
C ILE A 158 -22.75 -4.73 22.41
N TYR A 159 -21.76 -4.38 23.24
CA TYR A 159 -20.76 -3.39 22.90
C TYR A 159 -20.00 -3.78 21.61
N ASN A 160 -19.57 -5.03 21.50
CA ASN A 160 -18.87 -5.54 20.32
C ASN A 160 -19.77 -5.55 19.08
N ILE A 161 -21.06 -5.88 19.24
CA ILE A 161 -22.04 -5.77 18.16
C ILE A 161 -22.18 -4.32 17.69
N GLU A 162 -22.35 -3.36 18.60
CA GLU A 162 -22.53 -1.94 18.24
C GLU A 162 -21.31 -1.27 17.60
N HIS A 163 -20.12 -1.85 17.76
CA HIS A 163 -18.86 -1.34 17.21
C HIS A 163 -18.35 -2.18 16.04
N ASP A 164 -19.17 -3.08 15.48
CA ASP A 164 -18.79 -3.96 14.38
C ASP A 164 -17.50 -4.79 14.69
N LYS A 165 -17.22 -5.08 15.98
CA LYS A 165 -16.05 -5.84 16.43
C LYS A 165 -16.26 -7.36 16.35
N VAL A 166 -17.48 -7.81 16.10
CA VAL A 166 -17.79 -9.23 15.97
C VAL A 166 -17.29 -9.71 14.60
N LYS A 167 -16.20 -10.49 14.61
CA LYS A 167 -15.57 -11.04 13.39
C LYS A 167 -16.50 -12.00 12.62
N TRP A 168 -17.47 -12.60 13.30
CA TRP A 168 -18.38 -13.62 12.77
C TRP A 168 -19.83 -13.14 12.78
N LYS A 169 -20.68 -13.80 11.99
CA LYS A 169 -22.13 -13.56 12.02
C LYS A 169 -22.66 -13.78 13.44
N THR A 170 -23.29 -12.75 14.01
CA THR A 170 -23.97 -12.85 15.31
C THR A 170 -24.96 -14.02 15.28
N LYS A 171 -24.90 -14.90 16.28
CA LYS A 171 -25.79 -16.07 16.39
C LYS A 171 -27.25 -15.62 16.37
N ASP A 172 -28.09 -16.41 15.71
CA ASP A 172 -29.52 -16.12 15.54
C ASP A 172 -30.23 -15.91 16.89
N GLU A 173 -29.91 -16.76 17.87
CA GLU A 173 -30.41 -16.65 19.24
C GLU A 173 -30.07 -15.30 19.90
N THR A 174 -28.88 -14.76 19.64
CA THR A 174 -28.49 -13.43 20.15
C THR A 174 -29.33 -12.33 19.49
N ILE A 175 -29.64 -12.44 18.20
CA ILE A 175 -30.51 -11.49 17.50
C ILE A 175 -31.92 -11.52 18.09
N THR A 176 -32.47 -12.72 18.35
CA THR A 176 -33.77 -12.90 19.01
C THR A 176 -33.79 -12.28 20.41
N LYS A 177 -32.75 -12.53 21.22
CA LYS A 177 -32.58 -11.93 22.55
C LYS A 177 -32.53 -10.40 22.50
N LEU A 178 -31.76 -9.82 21.56
CA LEU A 178 -31.69 -8.37 21.37
C LEU A 178 -33.02 -7.79 20.89
N ALA A 179 -33.72 -8.46 19.98
CA ALA A 179 -35.02 -8.04 19.48
C ALA A 179 -36.04 -7.97 20.62
N LYS A 180 -36.08 -9.01 21.47
CA LYS A 180 -36.88 -9.04 22.70
C LYS A 180 -36.54 -7.88 23.64
N GLY A 181 -35.25 -7.64 23.91
CA GLY A 181 -34.81 -6.57 24.81
C GLY A 181 -35.06 -5.15 24.28
N LEU A 182 -35.15 -4.98 22.95
CA LEU A 182 -35.49 -3.72 22.29
C LEU A 182 -36.99 -3.55 22.02
N SER A 183 -37.80 -4.59 22.34
CA SER A 183 -39.22 -4.67 22.03
C SER A 183 -39.49 -4.37 20.56
N VAL A 184 -38.80 -5.10 19.69
CA VAL A 184 -38.99 -5.09 18.23
C VAL A 184 -39.10 -6.51 17.71
N GLU A 185 -39.74 -6.67 16.58
CA GLU A 185 -39.73 -7.96 15.89
C GLU A 185 -38.31 -8.32 15.44
N LYS A 186 -37.98 -9.62 15.50
CA LYS A 186 -36.69 -10.17 15.07
C LYS A 186 -36.33 -9.72 13.64
N LYS A 187 -37.31 -9.65 12.74
CA LYS A 187 -37.14 -9.22 11.33
C LYS A 187 -36.51 -7.83 11.18
N VAL A 188 -36.66 -6.95 12.18
CA VAL A 188 -36.07 -5.60 12.17
C VAL A 188 -34.56 -5.66 12.37
N LEU A 189 -34.08 -6.59 13.21
CA LEU A 189 -32.66 -6.81 13.46
C LEU A 189 -32.04 -7.83 12.51
N GLU A 190 -32.85 -8.73 11.94
CA GLU A 190 -32.45 -9.54 10.81
C GLU A 190 -32.17 -8.63 9.62
N ILE A 191 -30.91 -8.24 9.51
CA ILE A 191 -30.37 -7.92 8.22
C ILE A 191 -30.43 -9.24 7.49
N LYS A 192 -31.39 -9.36 6.56
CA LYS A 192 -31.34 -10.36 5.49
C LYS A 192 -29.96 -10.20 4.91
N TYR A 193 -29.02 -11.04 5.38
CA TYR A 193 -27.65 -11.06 4.92
C TYR A 193 -27.79 -11.12 3.44
N VAL A 194 -27.38 -10.05 2.77
CA VAL A 194 -27.57 -9.90 1.34
C VAL A 194 -26.93 -11.14 0.76
N ARG A 195 -27.74 -12.12 0.28
CA ARG A 195 -27.30 -13.51 0.04
C ARG A 195 -25.89 -13.47 -0.52
N LYS A 196 -24.93 -14.10 0.18
CA LYS A 196 -23.52 -13.99 -0.21
C LYS A 196 -23.45 -14.32 -1.69
N ILE A 197 -22.94 -13.37 -2.47
CA ILE A 197 -22.87 -13.55 -3.92
C ILE A 197 -21.92 -14.74 -4.16
N PRO A 198 -22.33 -15.76 -4.93
CA PRO A 198 -21.46 -16.88 -5.25
C PRO A 198 -20.14 -16.38 -5.84
N ALA A 199 -19.05 -17.09 -5.53
CA ALA A 199 -17.72 -16.73 -6.01
C ALA A 199 -17.65 -16.69 -7.55
N SER A 200 -18.41 -17.54 -8.24
CA SER A 200 -18.56 -17.54 -9.71
C SER A 200 -19.06 -16.19 -10.24
N VAL A 201 -20.13 -15.66 -9.64
CA VAL A 201 -20.68 -14.36 -10.05
C VAL A 201 -19.72 -13.22 -9.70
N ILE A 202 -19.03 -13.28 -8.56
CA ILE A 202 -17.99 -12.28 -8.23
C ILE A 202 -16.86 -12.32 -9.26
N LYS A 203 -16.45 -13.51 -9.73
CA LYS A 203 -15.45 -13.67 -10.80
C LYS A 203 -15.93 -13.01 -12.10
N GLU A 204 -17.15 -13.32 -12.56
CA GLU A 204 -17.76 -12.67 -13.73
C GLU A 204 -17.80 -11.14 -13.59
N VAL A 205 -18.19 -10.65 -12.40
CA VAL A 205 -18.25 -9.21 -12.13
C VAL A 205 -16.86 -8.58 -12.22
N MET A 206 -15.84 -9.22 -11.66
CA MET A 206 -14.46 -8.70 -11.71
C MET A 206 -13.87 -8.69 -13.13
N GLU A 207 -14.40 -9.51 -14.03
CA GLU A 207 -14.04 -9.53 -15.46
C GLU A 207 -14.68 -8.39 -16.27
N LEU A 208 -15.73 -7.75 -15.76
CA LEU A 208 -16.39 -6.65 -16.47
C LEU A 208 -15.52 -5.40 -16.55
N PRO A 209 -15.50 -4.68 -17.69
CA PRO A 209 -14.52 -3.62 -17.95
C PRO A 209 -14.83 -2.30 -17.23
N THR A 210 -16.08 -2.04 -16.88
CA THR A 210 -16.50 -0.75 -16.30
C THR A 210 -17.17 -0.93 -14.96
N LEU A 211 -16.99 0.05 -14.07
CA LEU A 211 -17.67 0.12 -12.77
C LEU A 211 -19.19 -0.02 -12.93
N GLY A 212 -19.77 0.65 -13.92
CA GLY A 212 -21.20 0.62 -14.21
C GLY A 212 -21.72 -0.79 -14.51
N LYS A 213 -21.04 -1.53 -15.39
CA LYS A 213 -21.41 -2.92 -15.71
C LYS A 213 -21.37 -3.84 -14.49
N ARG A 214 -20.40 -3.63 -13.58
CA ARG A 214 -20.27 -4.42 -12.34
C ARG A 214 -21.41 -4.20 -11.37
N ILE A 215 -21.74 -2.93 -11.14
CA ILE A 215 -22.87 -2.54 -10.30
C ILE A 215 -24.15 -3.15 -10.86
N ARG A 216 -24.38 -2.99 -12.18
CA ARG A 216 -25.54 -3.54 -12.87
C ARG A 216 -25.65 -5.06 -12.74
N LYS A 217 -24.57 -5.80 -13.02
CA LYS A 217 -24.55 -7.27 -12.93
C LYS A 217 -24.85 -7.77 -11.50
N ILE A 218 -24.26 -7.15 -10.47
CA ILE A 218 -24.57 -7.51 -9.07
C ILE A 218 -26.03 -7.18 -8.75
N ARG A 219 -26.52 -6.02 -9.18
CA ARG A 219 -27.90 -5.58 -8.96
C ARG A 219 -28.91 -6.53 -9.61
N GLU A 220 -28.68 -6.91 -10.87
CA GLU A 220 -29.50 -7.87 -11.62
C GLU A 220 -29.46 -9.27 -11.00
N TYR A 221 -28.28 -9.75 -10.57
CA TYR A 221 -28.15 -11.00 -9.84
C TYR A 221 -29.00 -11.02 -8.56
N ARG A 222 -29.09 -9.88 -7.88
CA ARG A 222 -29.93 -9.69 -6.70
C ARG A 222 -31.41 -9.42 -7.01
N LYS A 223 -31.79 -9.35 -8.29
CA LYS A 223 -33.14 -8.98 -8.76
C LYS A 223 -33.61 -7.64 -8.19
N TRP A 224 -32.70 -6.66 -8.09
CA TRP A 224 -33.00 -5.34 -7.58
C TRP A 224 -33.28 -4.33 -8.71
N SER A 225 -34.27 -3.48 -8.50
CA SER A 225 -34.47 -2.28 -9.32
C SER A 225 -33.38 -1.24 -9.04
N LEU A 226 -33.27 -0.21 -9.89
CA LEU A 226 -32.41 0.94 -9.61
C LEU A 226 -32.83 1.66 -8.33
N GLU A 227 -34.13 1.73 -8.06
CA GLU A 227 -34.70 2.36 -6.86
C GLU A 227 -34.34 1.57 -5.59
N ASP A 228 -34.35 0.24 -5.64
CA ASP A 228 -33.93 -0.61 -4.52
C ASP A 228 -32.46 -0.38 -4.17
N LEU A 229 -31.59 -0.32 -5.18
CA LEU A 229 -30.18 -0.04 -4.96
C LEU A 229 -29.98 1.40 -4.46
N ALA A 230 -30.72 2.36 -4.99
CA ALA A 230 -30.70 3.76 -4.55
C ALA A 230 -31.00 3.91 -3.05
N LYS A 231 -32.09 3.28 -2.59
CA LYS A 231 -32.48 3.24 -1.18
C LYS A 231 -31.41 2.60 -0.28
N ARG A 232 -30.80 1.49 -0.75
CA ARG A 232 -29.77 0.76 0.02
C ARG A 232 -28.43 1.48 0.06
N ALA A 233 -28.06 2.16 -1.02
CA ALA A 233 -26.80 2.87 -1.16
C ALA A 233 -26.88 4.35 -0.73
N HIS A 234 -28.07 4.87 -0.43
CA HIS A 234 -28.28 6.31 -0.12
C HIS A 234 -27.76 7.22 -1.25
N ILE A 235 -28.00 6.82 -2.50
CA ILE A 235 -27.60 7.56 -3.71
C ILE A 235 -28.83 7.64 -4.62
N SER A 236 -29.03 8.76 -5.32
CA SER A 236 -30.15 8.86 -6.25
C SER A 236 -30.06 7.83 -7.38
N ASP A 237 -31.19 7.22 -7.70
CA ASP A 237 -31.38 6.30 -8.83
C ASP A 237 -30.87 6.90 -10.15
N LYS A 238 -31.12 8.19 -10.41
CA LYS A 238 -30.59 8.93 -11.59
C LYS A 238 -29.06 8.99 -11.59
N HIS A 239 -28.41 9.07 -10.43
CA HIS A 239 -26.95 9.04 -10.35
C HIS A 239 -26.41 7.62 -10.59
N ILE A 240 -27.04 6.61 -10.00
CA ILE A 240 -26.71 5.19 -10.25
C ILE A 240 -26.88 4.84 -11.73
N ASN A 241 -27.99 5.26 -12.35
CA ASN A 241 -28.25 5.04 -13.77
C ASN A 241 -27.17 5.65 -14.66
N ARG A 242 -26.69 6.86 -14.32
CA ARG A 242 -25.55 7.48 -15.01
C ARG A 242 -24.25 6.71 -14.82
N ILE A 243 -24.02 6.12 -13.65
CA ILE A 243 -22.86 5.24 -13.39
C ILE A 243 -22.97 3.96 -14.22
N GLU A 244 -24.10 3.25 -14.16
CA GLU A 244 -24.32 1.97 -14.85
C GLU A 244 -24.14 2.10 -16.37
N ASN A 245 -24.57 3.22 -16.94
CA ASN A 245 -24.45 3.50 -18.37
C ASN A 245 -23.19 4.28 -18.76
N ASN A 246 -22.22 4.47 -17.84
CA ASN A 246 -20.99 5.23 -18.08
C ASN A 246 -21.21 6.66 -18.65
N ARG A 247 -22.33 7.32 -18.27
CA ARG A 247 -22.69 8.68 -18.71
C ARG A 247 -22.15 9.78 -17.78
N LEU A 248 -21.41 9.41 -16.72
CA LEU A 248 -20.80 10.39 -15.84
C LEU A 248 -19.57 11.04 -16.50
N LYS A 249 -19.56 12.37 -16.57
CA LYS A 249 -18.42 13.17 -17.06
C LYS A 249 -17.16 13.02 -16.20
N ARG A 250 -17.32 12.69 -14.91
CA ARG A 250 -16.24 12.52 -13.93
C ARG A 250 -16.40 11.18 -13.20
N LYS A 251 -15.29 10.58 -12.75
CA LYS A 251 -15.33 9.36 -11.93
C LYS A 251 -16.11 9.62 -10.63
N PRO A 252 -16.90 8.64 -10.14
CA PRO A 252 -17.56 8.75 -8.84
C PRO A 252 -16.55 8.97 -7.71
N LEU A 253 -16.95 9.71 -6.67
CA LEU A 253 -16.16 9.88 -5.46
C LEU A 253 -16.00 8.54 -4.73
N SER A 254 -14.92 8.41 -3.95
CA SER A 254 -14.64 7.19 -3.16
C SER A 254 -15.80 6.81 -2.24
N GLU A 255 -16.40 7.81 -1.58
CA GLU A 255 -17.56 7.64 -0.70
C GLU A 255 -18.78 7.07 -1.45
N THR A 256 -19.05 7.56 -2.67
CA THR A 256 -20.12 7.03 -3.54
C THR A 256 -19.88 5.56 -3.84
N ILE A 257 -18.64 5.15 -4.11
CA ILE A 257 -18.31 3.74 -4.39
C ILE A 257 -18.45 2.86 -3.15
N GLU A 258 -18.09 3.38 -1.97
CA GLU A 258 -18.29 2.68 -0.69
C GLU A 258 -19.77 2.47 -0.39
N ASN A 259 -20.57 3.51 -0.56
CA ASN A 259 -22.02 3.44 -0.41
C ASN A 259 -22.66 2.44 -1.37
N LEU A 260 -22.22 2.39 -2.64
CA LEU A 260 -22.65 1.38 -3.60
C LEU A 260 -22.21 -0.03 -3.21
N ALA A 261 -20.98 -0.21 -2.75
CA ALA A 261 -20.47 -1.51 -2.31
C ALA A 261 -21.25 -2.03 -1.10
N LEU A 262 -21.50 -1.15 -0.12
CA LEU A 262 -22.35 -1.43 1.04
C LEU A 262 -23.78 -1.77 0.61
N GLY A 263 -24.38 -0.96 -0.27
CA GLY A 263 -25.73 -1.19 -0.79
C GLY A 263 -25.86 -2.54 -1.48
N LEU A 264 -24.87 -2.92 -2.29
CA LEU A 264 -24.77 -4.21 -2.99
C LEU A 264 -24.36 -5.38 -2.08
N GLY A 265 -23.93 -5.11 -0.86
CA GLY A 265 -23.41 -6.12 0.06
C GLY A 265 -22.16 -6.82 -0.49
N VAL A 266 -21.26 -6.06 -1.12
CA VAL A 266 -19.95 -6.54 -1.62
C VAL A 266 -18.82 -5.68 -1.06
N GLY A 267 -17.60 -6.22 -1.02
CA GLY A 267 -16.44 -5.42 -0.66
C GLY A 267 -16.16 -4.35 -1.73
N LYS A 268 -15.73 -3.15 -1.30
CA LYS A 268 -15.32 -2.05 -2.19
C LYS A 268 -14.38 -2.50 -3.31
N ARG A 269 -13.49 -3.46 -3.01
CA ARG A 269 -12.56 -4.05 -3.98
C ARG A 269 -13.30 -4.61 -5.19
N VAL A 270 -14.40 -5.34 -5.04
CA VAL A 270 -15.16 -5.93 -6.17
C VAL A 270 -15.59 -4.87 -7.19
N LEU A 271 -16.00 -3.69 -6.73
CA LEU A 271 -16.41 -2.58 -7.60
C LEU A 271 -15.22 -1.80 -8.16
N THR A 272 -14.25 -1.49 -7.29
CA THR A 272 -13.06 -0.69 -7.63
C THR A 272 -11.96 -1.49 -8.31
N TYR A 273 -12.13 -2.80 -8.48
CA TYR A 273 -11.17 -3.70 -9.09
C TYR A 273 -10.95 -3.33 -10.56
N GLN A 274 -10.28 -2.24 -10.87
CA GLN A 274 -9.85 -1.96 -12.23
C GLN A 274 -8.88 -3.09 -12.56
N ASN A 275 -9.44 -4.06 -13.27
CA ASN A 275 -8.73 -5.24 -13.66
C ASN A 275 -7.89 -4.79 -14.85
N LEU A 276 -6.79 -4.11 -14.53
CA LEU A 276 -5.73 -3.83 -15.47
C LEU A 276 -5.14 -5.16 -15.99
N LYS A 277 -5.48 -6.32 -15.38
CA LYS A 277 -5.07 -7.67 -15.80
C LYS A 277 -5.99 -8.40 -16.78
N ASN A 278 -7.15 -7.86 -17.18
CA ASN A 278 -8.08 -8.60 -18.06
C ASN A 278 -8.08 -8.10 -19.49
N ILE A 279 -6.93 -8.28 -20.13
CA ILE A 279 -6.83 -8.24 -21.58
C ILE A 279 -7.20 -9.64 -22.04
N PRO A 280 -8.26 -9.83 -22.86
CA PRO A 280 -8.65 -11.15 -23.35
C PRO A 280 -7.42 -11.89 -23.89
N PRO A 281 -7.20 -13.18 -23.57
CA PRO A 281 -5.96 -13.90 -23.92
C PRO A 281 -5.58 -13.72 -25.39
N LYS A 282 -6.55 -13.85 -26.31
CA LYS A 282 -6.36 -13.63 -27.75
C LYS A 282 -5.82 -12.23 -28.12
N ILE A 283 -6.26 -11.20 -27.42
CA ILE A 283 -5.78 -9.82 -27.62
C ILE A 283 -4.40 -9.65 -26.98
N LEU A 284 -4.20 -10.19 -25.78
CA LEU A 284 -2.92 -10.18 -25.10
C LEU A 284 -1.84 -10.85 -25.95
N ASP A 285 -2.13 -12.01 -26.52
CA ASP A 285 -1.23 -12.78 -27.38
C ASP A 285 -0.92 -12.02 -28.68
N LYS A 286 -1.92 -11.36 -29.27
CA LYS A 286 -1.72 -10.49 -30.44
C LYS A 286 -0.80 -9.32 -30.13
N ILE A 287 -0.93 -8.71 -28.95
CA ILE A 287 -0.05 -7.61 -28.52
C ILE A 287 1.34 -8.16 -28.23
N MET A 288 1.47 -9.26 -27.48
CA MET A 288 2.76 -9.84 -27.07
C MET A 288 3.54 -10.47 -28.24
N ALA A 289 2.87 -10.85 -29.33
CA ALA A 289 3.51 -11.29 -30.57
C ALA A 289 4.29 -10.17 -31.29
N ARG A 290 4.05 -8.89 -30.93
CA ARG A 290 4.81 -7.77 -31.52
C ARG A 290 6.27 -7.83 -31.03
N LYS A 291 7.21 -7.83 -31.98
CA LYS A 291 8.65 -8.03 -31.74
C LYS A 291 9.28 -6.95 -30.85
N LYS A 292 8.91 -5.68 -31.06
CA LYS A 292 9.52 -4.53 -30.38
C LYS A 292 8.66 -4.04 -29.20
N LEU A 293 9.31 -3.61 -28.11
CA LEU A 293 8.68 -3.05 -26.92
C LEU A 293 7.74 -1.88 -27.24
N GLY A 294 8.18 -0.92 -28.05
CA GLY A 294 7.37 0.23 -28.47
C GLY A 294 6.03 -0.18 -29.11
N ASN A 295 6.07 -1.18 -29.98
CA ASN A 295 4.87 -1.72 -30.64
C ASN A 295 3.93 -2.40 -29.63
N ARG A 296 4.46 -3.06 -28.59
CA ARG A 296 3.64 -3.63 -27.51
C ARG A 296 2.98 -2.56 -26.66
N ILE A 297 3.74 -1.53 -26.26
CA ILE A 297 3.22 -0.36 -25.53
C ILE A 297 2.11 0.33 -26.31
N ARG A 298 2.32 0.58 -27.61
CA ARG A 298 1.30 1.11 -28.52
C ARG A 298 0.06 0.22 -28.58
N GLY A 299 0.24 -1.11 -28.67
CA GLY A 299 -0.87 -2.06 -28.71
C GLY A 299 -1.74 -2.04 -27.46
N PHE A 300 -1.11 -1.95 -26.28
CA PHE A 300 -1.84 -1.73 -25.03
C PHE A 300 -2.52 -0.38 -24.99
N ARG A 301 -1.82 0.69 -25.40
CA ARG A 301 -2.38 2.04 -25.44
C ARG A 301 -3.63 2.13 -26.32
N GLU A 302 -3.58 1.56 -27.52
CA GLU A 302 -4.71 1.48 -28.46
C GLU A 302 -5.85 0.64 -27.90
N TYR A 303 -5.55 -0.51 -27.29
CA TYR A 303 -6.56 -1.36 -26.64
C TYR A 303 -7.31 -0.63 -25.52
N PHE A 304 -6.60 0.11 -24.68
CA PHE A 304 -7.18 0.93 -23.61
C PHE A 304 -7.75 2.27 -24.10
N LYS A 305 -7.71 2.56 -25.41
CA LYS A 305 -8.15 3.81 -26.04
C LYS A 305 -7.54 5.06 -25.40
N LEU A 306 -6.25 4.99 -25.04
CA LEU A 306 -5.53 6.10 -24.43
C LEU A 306 -4.80 6.93 -25.49
N HIS A 307 -4.86 8.25 -25.37
CA HIS A 307 -3.96 9.11 -26.13
C HIS A 307 -2.53 9.07 -25.54
N GLU A 308 -1.50 9.32 -26.35
CA GLU A 308 -0.10 9.32 -25.88
C GLU A 308 0.11 10.31 -24.72
N SER A 309 -0.53 11.48 -24.80
CA SER A 309 -0.51 12.49 -23.73
C SER A 309 -1.19 12.02 -22.44
N GLU A 310 -2.24 11.21 -22.53
CA GLU A 310 -2.92 10.63 -21.36
C GLU A 310 -2.09 9.54 -20.70
N LEU A 311 -1.48 8.66 -21.50
CA LEU A 311 -0.55 7.65 -21.00
C LEU A 311 0.63 8.34 -20.33
N GLY A 312 1.22 9.36 -20.98
CA GLY A 312 2.30 10.18 -20.45
C GLY A 312 1.95 10.76 -19.07
N LYS A 313 0.78 11.40 -18.94
CA LYS A 313 0.29 11.92 -17.64
C LYS A 313 0.23 10.82 -16.57
N LYS A 314 -0.25 9.62 -16.90
CA LYS A 314 -0.34 8.50 -15.94
C LYS A 314 1.02 7.99 -15.48
N VAL A 315 2.02 7.97 -16.37
CA VAL A 315 3.38 7.49 -16.04
C VAL A 315 4.38 8.59 -15.70
N LYS A 316 3.92 9.85 -15.64
CA LYS A 316 4.74 11.05 -15.44
C LYS A 316 5.84 11.20 -16.51
N LEU A 317 5.47 11.03 -17.78
CA LEU A 317 6.29 11.29 -18.97
C LEU A 317 5.55 12.26 -19.90
N SER A 318 6.28 12.97 -20.77
CA SER A 318 5.62 13.79 -21.79
C SER A 318 4.96 12.90 -22.87
N GLY A 319 3.87 13.36 -23.50
CA GLY A 319 3.26 12.64 -24.61
C GLY A 319 4.25 12.39 -25.76
N ALA A 320 5.11 13.38 -26.05
CA ALA A 320 6.19 13.25 -27.03
C ALA A 320 7.22 12.16 -26.65
N MET A 321 7.49 11.95 -25.35
CA MET A 321 8.34 10.85 -24.90
C MET A 321 7.69 9.49 -25.18
N ILE A 322 6.39 9.35 -24.90
CA ILE A 322 5.63 8.13 -25.21
C ILE A 322 5.66 7.87 -26.72
N SER A 323 5.43 8.88 -27.53
CA SER A 323 5.51 8.77 -28.99
C SER A 323 6.89 8.31 -29.46
N LYS A 324 7.98 8.87 -28.90
CA LYS A 324 9.36 8.44 -29.19
C LYS A 324 9.68 7.01 -28.72
N ILE A 325 9.01 6.51 -27.68
CA ILE A 325 9.14 5.11 -27.22
C ILE A 325 8.38 4.16 -28.15
N GLU A 326 7.21 4.57 -28.65
CA GLU A 326 6.39 3.79 -29.58
C GLU A 326 6.99 3.75 -30.99
N LEU A 327 7.62 4.85 -31.43
CA LEU A 327 8.34 4.94 -32.69
C LEU A 327 9.71 4.26 -32.57
N GLU A 328 9.86 3.16 -33.30
CA GLU A 328 10.95 2.19 -33.17
C GLU A 328 12.35 2.83 -33.12
N GLY A 329 13.15 2.46 -32.11
CA GLY A 329 14.59 2.77 -32.02
C GLY A 329 14.96 4.21 -31.67
N ARG A 330 14.00 5.14 -31.59
CA ARG A 330 14.30 6.56 -31.30
C ARG A 330 14.61 6.83 -29.83
N LYS A 331 14.03 6.06 -28.90
CA LYS A 331 14.34 6.17 -27.48
C LYS A 331 14.02 4.88 -26.71
N ASN A 332 15.03 4.30 -26.07
CA ASN A 332 14.82 3.17 -25.16
C ASN A 332 14.38 3.68 -23.79
N PRO A 333 13.17 3.34 -23.32
CA PRO A 333 12.75 3.70 -21.97
C PRO A 333 13.59 2.95 -20.94
N ASP A 334 13.92 3.61 -19.83
CA ASP A 334 14.56 2.94 -18.71
C ASP A 334 13.57 1.96 -18.03
N PHE A 335 14.08 1.03 -17.23
CA PHE A 335 13.23 0.04 -16.58
C PHE A 335 12.18 0.63 -15.64
N VAL A 336 12.48 1.76 -14.99
CA VAL A 336 11.51 2.44 -14.12
C VAL A 336 10.34 2.97 -14.95
N GLN A 337 10.61 3.49 -16.14
CA GLN A 337 9.59 3.91 -17.11
C GLN A 337 8.78 2.72 -17.62
N ILE A 338 9.43 1.61 -17.98
CA ILE A 338 8.75 0.39 -18.42
C ILE A 338 7.86 -0.17 -17.30
N ALA A 339 8.35 -0.21 -16.05
CA ALA A 339 7.58 -0.67 -14.90
C ALA A 339 6.35 0.21 -14.63
N LYS A 340 6.48 1.54 -14.77
CA LYS A 340 5.34 2.46 -14.66
C LYS A 340 4.32 2.20 -15.77
N ILE A 341 4.77 2.01 -17.00
CA ILE A 341 3.90 1.70 -18.16
C ILE A 341 3.20 0.36 -17.96
N ALA A 342 3.94 -0.68 -17.59
CA ALA A 342 3.42 -2.02 -17.31
C ALA A 342 2.36 -1.99 -16.20
N ASN A 343 2.60 -1.22 -15.13
CA ASN A 343 1.64 -1.04 -14.05
C ASN A 343 0.36 -0.33 -14.53
N VAL A 344 0.47 0.70 -15.38
CA VAL A 344 -0.70 1.36 -16.00
C VAL A 344 -1.52 0.38 -16.83
N PHE A 345 -0.89 -0.60 -17.47
CA PHE A 345 -1.55 -1.63 -18.26
C PHE A 345 -1.83 -2.93 -17.50
N GLY A 346 -1.46 -3.03 -16.22
CA GLY A 346 -1.60 -4.24 -15.40
C GLY A 346 -0.92 -5.48 -15.94
N VAL A 347 0.11 -5.32 -16.77
CA VAL A 347 0.90 -6.43 -17.31
C VAL A 347 2.19 -6.58 -16.53
N ASP A 348 2.73 -7.80 -16.49
CA ASP A 348 4.06 -8.04 -15.94
C ASP A 348 5.13 -7.32 -16.79
N VAL A 349 6.11 -6.66 -16.13
CA VAL A 349 7.15 -5.88 -16.81
C VAL A 349 8.00 -6.78 -17.72
N LEU A 350 8.30 -8.02 -17.31
CA LEU A 350 9.07 -8.95 -18.14
C LEU A 350 8.26 -9.43 -19.34
N ARG A 351 6.98 -9.76 -19.15
CA ARG A 351 6.08 -10.09 -20.26
C ARG A 351 5.95 -8.92 -21.25
N LEU A 352 5.92 -7.67 -20.76
CA LEU A 352 5.93 -6.48 -21.63
C LEU A 352 7.27 -6.28 -22.36
N LEU A 353 8.40 -6.61 -21.70
CA LEU A 353 9.76 -6.42 -22.20
C LEU A 353 10.21 -7.50 -23.18
N LEU A 354 9.73 -8.73 -23.02
CA LEU A 354 10.14 -9.90 -23.81
C LEU A 354 9.05 -10.40 -24.75
N GLY A 355 7.78 -10.07 -24.50
CA GLY A 355 6.66 -10.57 -25.31
C GLY A 355 6.45 -12.06 -25.10
N LYS A 356 6.32 -12.84 -26.19
CA LYS A 356 6.12 -14.29 -26.13
C LYS A 356 7.32 -15.05 -25.55
N GLU A 357 8.55 -14.57 -25.76
CA GLU A 357 9.78 -15.17 -25.23
C GLU A 357 9.79 -15.21 -23.69
N ALA A 358 8.95 -14.41 -23.01
CA ALA A 358 8.82 -14.46 -21.56
C ALA A 358 8.32 -15.82 -21.03
N GLU A 359 7.60 -16.58 -21.86
CA GLU A 359 7.01 -17.88 -21.48
C GLU A 359 8.05 -19.01 -21.52
N ASP A 360 9.14 -18.84 -22.25
CA ASP A 360 10.26 -19.79 -22.32
C ASP A 360 11.05 -19.86 -21.01
N TYR A 361 10.94 -18.83 -20.17
CA TYR A 361 11.56 -18.77 -18.84
C TYR A 361 10.62 -19.42 -17.81
N LYS A 362 10.84 -20.71 -17.57
CA LYS A 362 10.01 -21.59 -16.73
C LYS A 362 10.05 -21.23 -15.25
N THR A 363 11.19 -20.79 -14.72
CA THR A 363 11.32 -20.46 -13.29
C THR A 363 11.31 -18.96 -13.03
N GLN A 364 10.84 -18.56 -11.84
CA GLN A 364 10.93 -17.18 -11.37
C GLN A 364 12.39 -16.69 -11.31
N TYR A 365 13.33 -17.60 -11.08
CA TYR A 365 14.77 -17.34 -11.04
C TYR A 365 15.33 -16.99 -12.43
N ASP A 366 14.98 -17.75 -13.47
CA ASP A 366 15.39 -17.47 -14.87
C ASP A 366 14.87 -16.11 -15.34
N ARG A 367 13.64 -15.78 -14.96
CA ARG A 367 13.00 -14.48 -15.22
C ARG A 367 13.77 -13.33 -14.56
N ILE A 368 14.19 -13.51 -13.32
CA ILE A 368 15.01 -12.52 -12.58
C ILE A 368 16.38 -12.37 -13.22
N ILE A 369 17.06 -13.46 -13.57
CA ILE A 369 18.38 -13.42 -14.24
C ILE A 369 18.29 -12.72 -15.60
N LYS A 370 17.26 -13.03 -16.40
CA LYS A 370 17.07 -12.36 -17.69
C LYS A 370 16.74 -10.89 -17.53
N MET A 371 15.91 -10.52 -16.54
CA MET A 371 15.62 -9.13 -16.19
C MET A 371 16.90 -8.37 -15.85
N ILE A 372 17.73 -8.95 -14.98
CA ILE A 372 19.02 -8.38 -14.58
C ILE A 372 19.97 -8.27 -15.78
N THR A 373 20.00 -9.28 -16.65
CA THR A 373 20.83 -9.26 -17.87
C THR A 373 20.43 -8.10 -18.80
N ILE A 374 19.13 -7.89 -19.04
CA ILE A 374 18.63 -6.79 -19.89
C ILE A 374 18.90 -5.43 -19.24
N LEU A 375 18.74 -5.34 -17.92
CA LEU A 375 19.08 -4.15 -17.15
C LEU A 375 20.58 -3.80 -17.26
N LEU A 376 21.44 -4.81 -17.30
CA LEU A 376 22.88 -4.65 -17.43
C LEU A 376 23.33 -4.41 -18.88
N ASP A 377 22.63 -4.94 -19.89
CA ASP A 377 22.87 -4.61 -21.31
C ASP A 377 22.57 -3.14 -21.64
N GLY A 378 21.60 -2.53 -20.96
CA GLY A 378 21.23 -1.13 -21.17
C GLY A 378 22.02 -0.09 -20.36
N THR A 379 22.84 -0.50 -19.40
CA THR A 379 23.54 0.40 -18.46
C THR A 379 25.06 0.39 -18.69
N ARG A 380 25.68 1.57 -18.76
CA ARG A 380 27.14 1.74 -18.87
C ARG A 380 27.89 1.49 -17.55
N GLN A 381 27.17 1.25 -16.45
CA GLN A 381 27.72 1.09 -15.10
C GLN A 381 26.96 0.00 -14.34
N PRO A 382 27.61 -0.72 -13.41
CA PRO A 382 26.96 -1.74 -12.60
C PRO A 382 25.92 -1.11 -11.67
N LEU A 383 24.78 -1.78 -11.50
CA LEU A 383 23.76 -1.34 -10.55
C LEU A 383 24.28 -1.49 -9.12
N SER A 384 24.09 -0.47 -8.29
CA SER A 384 24.43 -0.54 -6.87
C SER A 384 23.52 -1.52 -6.11
N THR A 385 24.01 -2.08 -5.01
CA THR A 385 23.26 -2.99 -4.13
C THR A 385 21.91 -2.43 -3.73
N LYS A 386 21.83 -1.11 -3.47
CA LYS A 386 20.60 -0.38 -3.12
C LYS A 386 19.60 -0.31 -4.29
N GLN A 387 20.08 -0.18 -5.53
CA GLN A 387 19.23 -0.20 -6.73
C GLN A 387 18.68 -1.59 -7.01
N ILE A 388 19.52 -2.62 -6.91
CA ILE A 388 19.11 -4.03 -7.05
C ILE A 388 18.05 -4.38 -5.98
N TRP A 389 18.30 -4.01 -4.72
CA TRP A 389 17.33 -4.19 -3.63
C TRP A 389 16.02 -3.45 -3.87
N SER A 390 16.07 -2.21 -4.37
CA SER A 390 14.86 -1.45 -4.69
C SER A 390 14.06 -2.05 -5.85
N ILE A 391 14.72 -2.72 -6.80
CA ILE A 391 14.08 -3.42 -7.92
C ILE A 391 13.44 -4.71 -7.42
N LEU A 392 14.18 -5.54 -6.68
CA LEU A 392 13.69 -6.79 -6.10
C LEU A 392 12.53 -6.55 -5.13
N LYS A 393 12.63 -5.55 -4.25
CA LYS A 393 11.59 -5.22 -3.27
C LYS A 393 10.26 -4.78 -3.91
N ARG A 394 10.28 -4.19 -5.11
CA ARG A 394 9.06 -3.80 -5.85
C ARG A 394 8.46 -4.94 -6.66
N TYR A 395 9.26 -5.92 -7.04
CA TYR A 395 8.85 -7.03 -7.90
C TYR A 395 8.36 -8.25 -7.12
N VAL A 396 8.68 -8.30 -5.82
CA VAL A 396 8.53 -9.49 -4.99
C VAL A 396 7.76 -9.16 -3.72
N GLU A 397 6.60 -8.52 -3.85
CA GLU A 397 5.62 -8.50 -2.76
C GLU A 397 4.96 -9.89 -2.68
N GLY A 398 5.48 -10.75 -1.79
CA GLY A 398 4.88 -12.05 -1.45
C GLY A 398 5.80 -13.27 -1.48
N VAL A 399 7.08 -13.13 -1.86
CA VAL A 399 8.08 -14.21 -1.74
C VAL A 399 9.17 -13.78 -0.77
N THR A 400 9.44 -14.62 0.23
CA THR A 400 10.60 -14.47 1.11
C THR A 400 11.85 -14.82 0.32
N ILE A 401 12.49 -13.80 -0.26
CA ILE A 401 13.85 -13.93 -0.80
C ILE A 401 14.80 -13.89 0.39
N GLY A 402 15.55 -14.97 0.58
CA GLY A 402 16.55 -15.06 1.64
C GLY A 402 17.70 -14.11 1.38
N LYS A 403 18.45 -13.76 2.42
CA LYS A 403 19.66 -12.93 2.28
C LYS A 403 20.66 -13.56 1.28
N GLU A 404 20.74 -14.89 1.27
CA GLU A 404 21.59 -15.71 0.40
C GLU A 404 21.21 -15.62 -1.09
N ASP A 405 19.91 -15.52 -1.41
CA ASP A 405 19.44 -15.34 -2.79
C ASP A 405 19.85 -13.96 -3.33
N VAL A 406 19.77 -12.93 -2.47
CA VAL A 406 20.19 -11.58 -2.83
C VAL A 406 21.70 -11.50 -3.02
N GLU A 407 22.47 -12.15 -2.14
CA GLU A 407 23.93 -12.26 -2.26
C GLU A 407 24.32 -13.02 -3.53
N SER A 408 23.61 -14.09 -3.89
CA SER A 408 23.80 -14.83 -5.14
C SER A 408 23.50 -13.96 -6.37
N ILE A 409 22.46 -13.13 -6.32
CA ILE A 409 22.12 -12.19 -7.40
C ILE A 409 23.18 -11.08 -7.52
N ILE A 410 23.68 -10.55 -6.39
CA ILE A 410 24.76 -9.57 -6.37
C ILE A 410 26.04 -10.20 -6.93
N TYR A 411 26.34 -11.44 -6.54
CA TYR A 411 27.48 -12.21 -7.03
C TYR A 411 27.39 -12.44 -8.54
N VAL A 412 26.22 -12.84 -9.07
CA VAL A 412 26.01 -13.01 -10.51
C VAL A 412 26.11 -11.68 -11.26
N ASN A 413 25.59 -10.58 -10.70
CA ASN A 413 25.72 -9.24 -11.30
C ASN A 413 27.20 -8.80 -11.36
N GLN A 414 27.92 -8.93 -10.24
CA GLN A 414 29.36 -8.65 -10.19
C GLN A 414 30.14 -9.58 -11.12
N TYR A 415 29.80 -10.87 -11.17
CA TYR A 415 30.40 -11.86 -12.03
C TYR A 415 30.16 -11.58 -13.52
N LEU A 416 28.94 -11.19 -13.92
CA LEU A 416 28.62 -10.83 -15.32
C LEU A 416 29.26 -9.50 -15.73
N PHE A 417 29.30 -8.51 -14.84
CA PHE A 417 30.04 -7.27 -15.06
C PHE A 417 31.55 -7.52 -15.18
N ASN A 418 32.10 -8.34 -14.28
CA ASN A 418 33.49 -8.78 -14.32
C ASN A 418 33.78 -9.67 -15.53
N HIS A 419 32.81 -10.48 -16.01
CA HIS A 419 32.92 -11.29 -17.23
C HIS A 419 32.87 -10.45 -18.51
N ARG A 420 32.12 -9.34 -18.52
CA ARG A 420 32.26 -8.34 -19.59
C ARG A 420 33.63 -7.70 -19.55
N LYS A 421 34.11 -7.34 -18.35
CA LYS A 421 35.49 -6.91 -18.16
C LYS A 421 36.47 -7.96 -18.63
N LEU A 422 36.25 -9.26 -18.38
CA LEU A 422 37.07 -10.41 -18.78
C LEU A 422 36.92 -10.79 -20.26
N LYS A 423 35.80 -10.52 -20.93
CA LYS A 423 35.68 -10.61 -22.40
C LYS A 423 36.43 -9.46 -23.05
N ILE A 424 36.33 -8.26 -22.49
CA ILE A 424 37.16 -7.11 -22.88
C ILE A 424 38.63 -7.40 -22.54
N TYR A 425 38.94 -8.03 -21.40
CA TYR A 425 40.30 -8.39 -20.98
C TYR A 425 40.84 -9.56 -21.78
N LYS A 426 40.02 -10.53 -22.18
CA LYS A 426 40.39 -11.62 -23.10
C LYS A 426 40.58 -11.08 -24.50
N LYS A 427 39.79 -10.09 -24.94
CA LYS A 427 39.97 -9.39 -26.21
C LYS A 427 41.22 -8.51 -26.21
N ILE A 428 41.49 -7.82 -25.08
CA ILE A 428 42.75 -7.09 -24.83
C ILE A 428 43.91 -8.06 -24.69
N LYS A 429 43.72 -9.24 -24.08
CA LYS A 429 44.76 -10.26 -23.93
C LYS A 429 45.05 -10.97 -25.25
N THR A 430 44.04 -11.29 -26.07
CA THR A 430 44.27 -11.73 -27.45
C THR A 430 44.93 -10.62 -28.25
N MET A 431 44.53 -9.35 -28.11
CA MET A 431 45.25 -8.24 -28.75
C MET A 431 46.68 -8.07 -28.22
N GLN A 432 46.96 -8.37 -26.94
CA GLN A 432 48.30 -8.37 -26.34
C GLN A 432 49.13 -9.58 -26.75
N ASP A 433 48.50 -10.74 -26.92
CA ASP A 433 49.13 -11.96 -27.41
C ASP A 433 49.40 -11.82 -28.92
N ASP A 434 48.49 -11.21 -29.69
CA ASP A 434 48.68 -10.78 -31.08
C ASP A 434 49.76 -9.68 -31.17
N LEU A 435 49.83 -8.75 -30.21
CA LEU A 435 50.91 -7.76 -30.14
C LEU A 435 52.25 -8.41 -29.82
N LYS A 436 52.30 -9.40 -28.92
CA LYS A 436 53.50 -10.17 -28.58
C LYS A 436 53.92 -11.11 -29.71
N GLU A 437 52.97 -11.65 -30.46
CA GLU A 437 53.21 -12.44 -31.66
C GLU A 437 53.73 -11.52 -32.77
N ALA A 438 53.15 -10.32 -32.93
CA ALA A 438 53.66 -9.27 -33.83
C ALA A 438 55.05 -8.77 -33.38
N GLU A 439 55.30 -8.63 -32.09
CA GLU A 439 56.61 -8.28 -31.51
C GLU A 439 57.62 -9.40 -31.73
N LYS A 440 57.24 -10.68 -31.58
CA LYS A 440 58.04 -11.83 -31.99
C LYS A 440 58.30 -11.85 -33.49
N HIS A 441 57.31 -11.54 -34.32
CA HIS A 441 57.46 -11.46 -35.77
C HIS A 441 58.33 -10.27 -36.18
N LEU A 442 58.30 -9.15 -35.45
CA LEU A 442 59.19 -8.00 -35.62
C LEU A 442 60.60 -8.29 -35.13
N ILE A 443 60.78 -9.05 -34.03
CA ILE A 443 62.08 -9.53 -33.56
C ILE A 443 62.66 -10.57 -34.53
N LEU A 444 61.82 -11.47 -35.05
CA LEU A 444 62.19 -12.44 -36.09
C LEU A 444 62.49 -11.72 -37.41
N ALA A 445 61.69 -10.73 -37.81
CA ALA A 445 61.93 -9.92 -38.99
C ALA A 445 63.19 -9.06 -38.83
N GLY A 446 63.46 -8.52 -37.64
CA GLY A 446 64.69 -7.83 -37.28
C GLY A 446 65.91 -8.77 -37.23
N GLY A 447 65.71 -10.02 -36.79
CA GLY A 447 66.71 -11.09 -36.85
C GLY A 447 66.96 -11.56 -38.29
N TYR A 448 65.92 -11.64 -39.12
CA TYR A 448 65.98 -11.97 -40.54
C TYR A 448 66.66 -10.84 -41.32
N TYR A 449 66.33 -9.58 -41.02
CA TYR A 449 67.00 -8.40 -41.55
C TYR A 449 68.46 -8.34 -41.10
N ARG A 450 68.76 -8.60 -39.82
CA ARG A 450 70.15 -8.70 -39.33
C ARG A 450 70.91 -9.80 -40.06
N LYS A 451 70.31 -10.98 -40.24
CA LYS A 451 70.92 -12.11 -40.96
C LYS A 451 71.13 -11.79 -42.44
N HIS A 452 70.17 -11.15 -43.10
CA HIS A 452 70.30 -10.72 -44.49
C HIS A 452 71.31 -9.57 -44.66
N LEU A 453 71.36 -8.61 -43.74
CA LEU A 453 72.40 -7.57 -43.69
C LEU A 453 73.78 -8.17 -43.46
N TYR A 454 73.89 -9.21 -42.61
CA TYR A 454 75.14 -9.91 -42.38
C TYR A 454 75.58 -10.70 -43.61
N ILE A 455 74.66 -11.45 -44.24
CA ILE A 455 74.93 -12.19 -45.48
C ILE A 455 75.27 -11.22 -46.61
N TRP A 456 74.58 -10.09 -46.73
CA TRP A 456 74.86 -9.06 -47.72
C TRP A 456 76.22 -8.40 -47.44
N ALA A 457 76.53 -8.05 -46.19
CA ALA A 457 77.82 -7.50 -45.81
C ALA A 457 78.96 -8.51 -46.03
N GLU A 458 78.73 -9.80 -45.75
CA GLU A 458 79.70 -10.87 -46.00
C GLU A 458 79.88 -11.13 -47.51
N TYR A 459 78.78 -11.06 -48.29
CA TYR A 459 78.82 -11.13 -49.74
C TYR A 459 79.59 -9.95 -50.33
N GLU A 460 79.28 -8.71 -49.93
CA GLU A 460 80.01 -7.53 -50.38
C GLU A 460 81.46 -7.54 -49.91
N TYR A 461 81.75 -8.07 -48.72
CA TYR A 461 83.13 -8.28 -48.27
C TYR A 461 83.87 -9.30 -49.13
N LYS A 462 83.27 -10.46 -49.41
CA LYS A 462 83.84 -11.50 -50.29
C LYS A 462 83.99 -11.01 -51.73
N ARG A 463 83.03 -10.23 -52.22
CA ARG A 463 83.04 -9.59 -53.52
C ARG A 463 84.16 -8.55 -53.59
N ALA A 464 84.28 -7.67 -52.60
CA ALA A 464 85.36 -6.70 -52.49
C ALA A 464 86.73 -7.39 -52.35
N ALA A 465 86.83 -8.50 -51.59
CA ALA A 465 88.06 -9.29 -51.46
C ALA A 465 88.45 -10.01 -52.76
N TYR A 466 87.46 -10.53 -53.49
CA TYR A 466 87.65 -11.12 -54.83
C TYR A 466 88.15 -10.08 -55.83
N PHE A 467 87.57 -8.88 -55.82
CA PHE A 467 88.06 -7.78 -56.64
C PHE A 467 89.42 -7.24 -56.16
N ALA A 468 89.71 -7.23 -54.86
CA ALA A 468 91.01 -6.83 -54.32
C ALA A 468 92.13 -7.87 -54.55
N GLY A 469 91.77 -9.14 -54.82
CA GLY A 469 92.68 -10.19 -55.29
C GLY A 469 93.16 -9.97 -56.73
N LYS A 470 92.59 -9.00 -57.44
CA LYS A 470 93.11 -8.42 -58.68
C LYS A 470 93.47 -6.96 -58.42
N GLU A 471 94.70 -6.76 -57.98
CA GLU A 471 95.41 -5.46 -57.89
C GLU A 471 94.68 -4.31 -57.17
N SER A 472 95.03 -4.08 -55.90
CA SER A 472 95.49 -2.78 -55.39
C SER A 472 95.41 -2.69 -53.86
N LYS A 473 96.52 -2.25 -53.26
CA LYS A 473 96.65 -1.88 -51.83
C LYS A 473 95.63 -0.80 -51.40
N TYR A 474 95.01 -0.09 -52.34
CA TYR A 474 94.02 0.96 -52.10
C TYR A 474 92.61 0.45 -51.74
N LEU A 475 92.28 -0.81 -52.02
CA LEU A 475 90.96 -1.38 -51.66
C LEU A 475 90.85 -1.80 -50.19
N ARG A 476 91.98 -2.00 -49.48
CA ARG A 476 91.95 -2.29 -48.03
C ARG A 476 91.42 -1.12 -47.22
N ASN A 477 91.82 0.10 -47.54
CA ASN A 477 91.41 1.28 -46.77
C ASN A 477 89.96 1.68 -47.09
N GLY A 478 89.54 1.65 -48.35
CA GLY A 478 88.14 1.92 -48.72
C GLY A 478 87.15 0.86 -48.22
N GLY A 479 87.54 -0.42 -48.26
CA GLY A 479 86.74 -1.51 -47.71
C GLY A 479 86.59 -1.47 -46.19
N LEU A 480 87.67 -1.12 -45.48
CA LEU A 480 87.63 -0.89 -44.03
C LEU A 480 86.76 0.33 -43.67
N GLU A 481 86.84 1.42 -44.43
CA GLU A 481 86.02 2.61 -44.21
C GLU A 481 84.51 2.33 -44.42
N ILE A 482 84.16 1.54 -45.44
CA ILE A 482 82.78 1.10 -45.69
C ILE A 482 82.28 0.18 -44.57
N LEU A 483 83.11 -0.77 -44.12
CA LEU A 483 82.81 -1.63 -42.97
C LEU A 483 82.62 -0.84 -41.68
N GLU A 484 83.44 0.18 -41.45
CA GLU A 484 83.36 1.00 -40.25
C GLU A 484 82.16 1.95 -40.29
N LYS A 485 81.82 2.50 -41.46
CA LYS A 485 80.57 3.23 -41.69
C LYS A 485 79.34 2.34 -41.48
N ALA A 486 79.37 1.10 -41.96
CA ALA A 486 78.30 0.13 -41.74
C ALA A 486 78.17 -0.24 -40.25
N LYS A 487 79.28 -0.50 -39.54
CA LYS A 487 79.28 -0.76 -38.09
C LYS A 487 78.72 0.42 -37.29
N LYS A 488 79.14 1.65 -37.59
CA LYS A 488 78.62 2.87 -36.94
C LYS A 488 77.13 3.10 -37.25
N GLY A 489 76.67 2.74 -38.45
CA GLY A 489 75.26 2.76 -38.82
C GLY A 489 74.43 1.77 -37.99
N ILE A 490 74.92 0.54 -37.86
CA ILE A 490 74.27 -0.51 -37.06
C ILE A 490 74.21 -0.12 -35.57
N GLU A 491 75.30 0.40 -35.00
CA GLU A 491 75.30 0.87 -33.60
C GLU A 491 74.35 2.05 -33.37
N LYS A 492 74.23 2.98 -34.33
CA LYS A 492 73.25 4.08 -34.26
C LYS A 492 71.81 3.55 -34.24
N CYS A 493 71.50 2.58 -35.09
CA CYS A 493 70.19 1.94 -35.12
C CYS A 493 69.90 1.20 -33.81
N ASP A 494 70.86 0.44 -33.28
CA ASP A 494 70.68 -0.31 -32.02
C ASP A 494 70.47 0.63 -30.82
N LYS A 495 71.22 1.75 -30.76
CA LYS A 495 71.01 2.77 -29.74
C LYS A 495 69.64 3.44 -29.87
N ALA A 496 69.21 3.80 -31.09
CA ALA A 496 67.91 4.42 -31.32
C ALA A 496 66.74 3.50 -30.93
N ILE A 497 66.84 2.20 -31.24
CA ILE A 497 65.86 1.18 -30.86
C ILE A 497 65.83 1.02 -29.34
N THR A 498 66.99 0.89 -28.70
CA THR A 498 67.10 0.71 -27.24
C THR A 498 66.59 1.92 -26.46
N GLU A 499 66.90 3.14 -26.92
CA GLU A 499 66.43 4.40 -26.33
C GLU A 499 64.91 4.56 -26.48
N SER A 500 64.35 4.19 -27.63
CA SER A 500 62.90 4.24 -27.88
C SER A 500 62.14 3.24 -27.01
N VAL A 501 62.67 2.03 -26.83
CA VAL A 501 62.12 1.02 -25.92
C VAL A 501 62.18 1.49 -24.46
N ARG A 502 63.30 2.13 -24.05
CA ARG A 502 63.43 2.70 -22.69
C ARG A 502 62.47 3.86 -22.43
N ARG A 503 62.28 4.76 -23.40
CA ARG A 503 61.31 5.87 -23.28
C ARG A 503 59.87 5.37 -23.25
N ALA A 504 59.56 4.31 -23.98
CA ALA A 504 58.24 3.67 -23.97
C ALA A 504 57.92 2.97 -22.63
N ALA A 505 58.94 2.52 -21.88
CA ALA A 505 58.77 1.88 -20.59
C ALA A 505 58.42 2.84 -19.43
N PHE A 506 58.55 4.16 -19.62
CA PHE A 506 58.42 5.16 -18.54
C PHE A 506 57.23 6.13 -18.66
N PHE A 507 56.35 6.00 -19.66
CA PHE A 507 55.21 6.91 -19.84
C PHE A 507 53.84 6.22 -19.90
N ASP A 508 52.81 7.00 -19.52
CA ASP A 508 51.40 6.63 -19.48
C ASP A 508 50.88 6.03 -20.79
N ARG A 509 50.00 5.03 -20.66
CA ARG A 509 49.67 3.99 -21.66
C ARG A 509 49.13 4.55 -22.98
N ASP A 510 48.43 5.68 -22.92
CA ASP A 510 47.78 6.30 -24.09
C ASP A 510 48.78 7.09 -24.98
N LYS A 511 49.93 7.51 -24.44
CA LYS A 511 51.00 8.15 -25.24
C LYS A 511 51.90 7.15 -25.95
N MET A 512 51.95 5.91 -25.46
CA MET A 512 52.72 4.81 -26.02
C MET A 512 52.17 4.41 -27.41
N GLU A 513 50.85 4.37 -27.55
CA GLU A 513 50.16 3.99 -28.79
C GLU A 513 50.38 5.01 -29.93
N ILE A 514 50.36 6.31 -29.61
CA ILE A 514 50.62 7.39 -30.58
C ILE A 514 52.10 7.43 -31.00
N THR A 515 53.03 7.13 -30.09
CA THR A 515 54.47 7.16 -30.39
C THR A 515 54.88 5.98 -31.27
N LEU A 516 54.32 4.79 -31.05
CA LEU A 516 54.54 3.60 -31.88
C LEU A 516 53.97 3.75 -33.30
N LEU A 517 52.81 4.40 -33.44
CA LEU A 517 52.19 4.68 -34.75
C LEU A 517 52.95 5.71 -35.59
N ASN A 518 53.78 6.56 -34.98
CA ASN A 518 54.62 7.53 -35.71
C ASN A 518 56.03 6.99 -36.03
N LEU A 519 56.42 5.85 -35.45
CA LEU A 519 57.72 5.20 -35.63
C LEU A 519 57.66 4.08 -36.68
N LEU A 520 56.50 3.42 -36.80
CA LEU A 520 56.10 2.65 -38.00
C LEU A 520 55.87 3.61 -39.17
#